data_AF-A0A558CXH8-F1
#
_entry.id   AF-A0A558CXH8-F1
#
_cell.length_a   1.000
_cell.length_b   1.000
_cell.length_c   1.000
_cell.angle_alpha   90.00
_cell.angle_beta   90.00
_cell.angle_gamma   90.00
#
_symmetry.space_group_name_H-M   'P 1'
#
loop_
_entity.id
_entity.type
_entity.pdbx_description
1 polymer ?
#
loop_
_entity_poly.entity_id
_entity_poly.type
_entity_poly.pdbx_seq_one_letter_code
_entity_poly.pdbx_strand_id
1 'polypeptide(L)'
;MDDFANIISIVSGLMTILGITGIVSWSLSKEAGQSISQASMSIFAKSFKLALCVVSLLLFLVVLREIHFAIVLSVGEGWMPGSTSDPNFWWKESGWYAYVISYFINILIGIPLYALIASSIFTWSLEPFRVFWKYLRIR
;
A
#
# COMPACT_ATOMS: atom_id res chain seq x y z
N MET A 1 7.25 -31.94 -8.28
CA MET A 1 7.32 -30.98 -9.41
C MET A 1 6.12 -30.03 -9.37
N ASP A 2 4.93 -30.53 -9.04
CA ASP A 2 3.70 -29.72 -8.96
C ASP A 2 3.74 -28.62 -7.89
N ASP A 3 4.36 -28.87 -6.72
CA ASP A 3 4.50 -27.84 -5.68
C ASP A 3 5.37 -26.66 -6.12
N PHE A 4 6.42 -26.93 -6.89
CA PHE A 4 7.31 -25.89 -7.42
C PHE A 4 6.60 -25.06 -8.49
N ALA A 5 5.81 -25.70 -9.36
CA ALA A 5 4.97 -25.02 -10.33
C ALA A 5 3.89 -24.16 -9.67
N ASN A 6 3.26 -24.65 -8.59
CA ASN A 6 2.28 -23.89 -7.81
C ASN A 6 2.91 -22.66 -7.14
N ILE A 7 4.09 -22.80 -6.54
CA ILE A 7 4.83 -21.68 -5.96
C ILE A 7 5.15 -20.63 -7.04
N ILE A 8 5.64 -21.05 -8.20
CA ILE A 8 5.93 -20.14 -9.32
C ILE A 8 4.65 -19.45 -9.82
N SER A 9 3.53 -20.18 -9.90
CA SER A 9 2.25 -19.60 -10.32
C SER A 9 1.72 -18.57 -9.31
N ILE A 10 1.86 -18.83 -8.01
CA ILE A 10 1.48 -17.88 -6.94
C ILE A 10 2.38 -16.64 -7.00
N VAL A 11 3.69 -16.82 -7.15
CA VAL A 11 4.65 -15.73 -7.27
C VAL A 11 4.38 -14.91 -8.54
N SER A 12 4.11 -15.55 -9.68
CA SER A 12 3.76 -14.89 -10.94
C SER A 12 2.42 -14.13 -10.83
N GLY A 13 1.42 -14.71 -10.16
CA GLY A 13 0.17 -14.06 -9.84
C GLY A 13 0.36 -12.82 -8.96
N LEU A 14 1.19 -12.92 -7.91
CA LEU A 14 1.56 -11.80 -7.06
C LEU A 14 2.32 -10.71 -7.84
N MET A 15 3.27 -11.08 -8.69
CA MET A 15 4.00 -10.14 -9.54
C MET A 15 3.08 -9.40 -10.53
N THR A 16 2.01 -10.07 -10.98
CA THR A 16 1.01 -9.47 -11.87
C THR A 16 0.05 -8.56 -11.09
N ILE A 17 -0.48 -9.01 -9.96
CA ILE A 17 -1.38 -8.24 -9.08
C ILE A 17 -0.68 -6.98 -8.55
N LEU A 18 0.60 -7.09 -8.19
CA LEU A 18 1.42 -5.98 -7.71
C LEU A 18 1.98 -5.11 -8.86
N GLY A 19 1.66 -5.41 -10.12
CA GLY A 19 2.09 -4.63 -11.29
C GLY A 19 3.60 -4.65 -11.53
N ILE A 20 4.34 -5.58 -10.91
CA ILE A 20 5.79 -5.71 -10.98
C ILE A 20 6.22 -5.97 -12.43
N THR A 21 5.48 -6.82 -13.13
CA THR A 21 5.70 -7.12 -14.55
C THR A 21 5.58 -5.86 -15.41
N GLY A 22 4.60 -4.98 -15.12
CA GLY A 22 4.42 -3.71 -15.80
C GLY A 22 5.58 -2.73 -15.53
N ILE A 23 6.07 -2.65 -14.29
CA ILE A 23 7.23 -1.82 -13.92
C ILE A 23 8.51 -2.32 -14.62
N VAL A 24 8.71 -3.64 -14.69
CA VAL A 24 9.86 -4.27 -15.34
C VAL A 24 9.79 -4.07 -16.86
N SER A 25 8.64 -4.31 -17.50
CA SER A 25 8.44 -4.07 -18.93
C SER A 25 8.60 -2.60 -19.30
N TRP A 26 8.07 -1.67 -18.49
CA TRP A 26 8.25 -0.24 -18.71
C TRP A 26 9.72 0.19 -18.56
N SER A 27 10.45 -0.42 -17.61
CA SER A 27 11.89 -0.22 -17.45
C SER A 27 12.68 -0.64 -18.69
N LEU A 28 12.39 -1.81 -19.24
CA LEU A 28 13.05 -2.34 -20.43
C LEU A 28 12.72 -1.53 -21.69
N SER A 29 11.47 -1.05 -21.81
CA SER A 29 11.03 -0.28 -22.98
C SER A 29 11.62 1.14 -23.08
N LYS A 30 11.93 1.77 -21.93
CA LYS A 30 12.47 3.14 -21.89
C LYS A 30 13.97 3.24 -22.18
N GLU A 31 14.67 2.10 -22.19
CA GLU A 31 16.13 2.02 -22.30
C GLU A 31 16.59 1.38 -23.62
N ALA A 32 15.79 1.51 -24.67
CA ALA A 32 16.18 1.17 -26.04
C ALA A 32 17.35 2.06 -26.50
N GLY A 33 18.58 1.63 -26.17
CA GLY A 33 19.83 2.34 -26.44
C GLY A 33 20.87 2.28 -25.30
N GLN A 34 20.52 1.78 -24.12
CA GLN A 34 21.48 1.62 -23.00
C GLN A 34 22.20 0.28 -23.03
N SER A 35 23.40 0.23 -22.45
CA SER A 35 24.14 -1.03 -22.31
C SER A 35 23.40 -1.99 -21.37
N ILE A 36 23.53 -3.29 -21.59
CA ILE A 36 22.86 -4.34 -20.77
C ILE A 36 23.16 -4.15 -19.27
N SER A 37 24.35 -3.64 -18.92
CA SER A 37 24.74 -3.33 -17.55
C SER A 37 23.89 -2.20 -16.94
N GLN A 38 23.62 -1.14 -17.70
CA GLN A 38 22.77 -0.03 -17.25
C GLN A 38 21.31 -0.48 -17.06
N ALA A 39 20.80 -1.28 -17.98
CA ALA A 39 19.46 -1.86 -17.86
C ALA A 39 19.30 -2.76 -16.64
N SER A 40 20.31 -3.60 -16.37
CA SER A 40 20.34 -4.46 -15.19
C SER A 40 20.34 -3.63 -13.89
N MET A 41 21.14 -2.55 -13.85
CA MET A 41 21.18 -1.63 -12.70
C MET A 41 19.87 -0.87 -12.49
N SER A 42 19.22 -0.43 -13.57
CA SER A 42 17.93 0.27 -13.54
C SER A 42 16.82 -0.63 -13.00
N ILE A 43 16.77 -1.88 -13.45
CA ILE A 43 15.83 -2.89 -12.96
C ILE A 43 16.07 -3.15 -11.47
N PHE A 44 17.32 -3.40 -11.06
CA PHE A 44 17.65 -3.64 -9.66
C PHE A 44 17.23 -2.46 -8.76
N ALA A 45 17.52 -1.23 -9.16
CA ALA A 45 17.13 -0.04 -8.40
C ALA A 45 15.61 0.12 -8.26
N LYS A 46 14.83 -0.20 -9.31
CA LYS A 46 13.36 -0.18 -9.25
C LYS A 46 12.80 -1.30 -8.40
N SER A 47 13.33 -2.51 -8.52
CA SER A 47 12.95 -3.66 -7.68
C SER A 47 13.21 -3.39 -6.20
N PHE A 48 14.34 -2.75 -5.87
CA PHE A 48 14.65 -2.34 -4.50
C PHE A 48 13.63 -1.31 -3.97
N LYS A 49 13.33 -0.27 -4.75
CA LYS A 49 12.31 0.74 -4.40
C LYS A 49 10.92 0.11 -4.22
N LEU A 50 10.58 -0.87 -5.05
CA LEU A 50 9.33 -1.60 -4.92
C LEU A 50 9.30 -2.44 -3.64
N ALA A 51 10.38 -3.12 -3.29
CA ALA A 51 10.48 -3.87 -2.03
C ALA A 51 10.30 -2.94 -0.82
N LEU A 52 10.92 -1.74 -0.85
CA LEU A 52 10.69 -0.70 0.16
C LEU A 52 9.22 -0.26 0.21
N CYS A 53 8.56 -0.10 -0.94
CA CYS A 53 7.13 0.21 -0.98
C CYS A 53 6.32 -0.91 -0.29
N VAL A 54 6.57 -2.18 -0.60
CA VAL A 54 5.86 -3.31 0.03
C VAL A 54 6.07 -3.33 1.55
N VAL A 55 7.31 -3.16 2.03
CA VAL A 55 7.59 -3.09 3.48
C VAL A 55 6.87 -1.89 4.11
N SER A 56 6.89 -0.73 3.44
CA SER A 56 6.18 0.46 3.94
C SER A 56 4.67 0.27 3.96
N LEU A 57 4.09 -0.47 3.00
CA LEU A 57 2.67 -0.80 2.97
C LEU A 57 2.28 -1.66 4.17
N LEU A 58 3.08 -2.67 4.51
CA LEU A 58 2.82 -3.53 5.67
C LEU A 58 2.80 -2.72 6.97
N LEU A 59 3.77 -1.82 7.15
CA LEU A 59 3.78 -0.91 8.30
C LEU A 59 2.58 0.05 8.28
N PHE A 60 2.21 0.55 7.10
CA PHE A 60 1.09 1.46 6.94
C PHE A 60 -0.26 0.79 7.26
N LEU A 61 -0.44 -0.49 6.89
CA LEU A 61 -1.63 -1.26 7.22
C LEU A 61 -1.80 -1.46 8.73
N VAL A 62 -0.70 -1.61 9.49
CA VAL A 62 -0.75 -1.64 10.96
C VAL A 62 -1.30 -0.32 11.50
N VAL A 63 -0.85 0.82 10.97
CA VAL A 63 -1.35 2.14 11.38
C VAL A 63 -2.82 2.32 11.04
N LEU A 64 -3.24 1.94 9.83
CA LEU A 64 -4.66 2.00 9.42
C LEU A 64 -5.54 1.11 10.31
N ARG A 65 -5.04 -0.04 10.75
CA ARG A 65 -5.73 -0.90 11.71
C ARG A 65 -5.96 -0.16 13.03
N GLU A 66 -4.94 0.48 13.60
CA GLU A 66 -5.08 1.24 14.86
C GLU A 66 -6.05 2.42 14.71
N ILE A 67 -6.00 3.15 13.59
CA ILE A 67 -6.97 4.21 13.28
C ILE A 67 -8.38 3.62 13.18
N HIS A 68 -8.53 2.46 12.54
CA HIS A 68 -9.82 1.79 12.43
C HIS A 68 -10.41 1.49 13.81
N PHE A 69 -9.62 0.86 14.69
CA PHE A 69 -10.00 0.59 16.08
C PHE A 69 -10.40 1.86 16.82
N ALA A 70 -9.57 2.90 16.75
CA ALA A 70 -9.83 4.16 17.44
C ALA A 70 -11.16 4.79 17.01
N ILE A 71 -11.46 4.79 15.70
CA ILE A 71 -12.72 5.32 15.19
C ILE A 71 -13.90 4.46 15.62
N VAL A 72 -13.81 3.13 15.49
CA VAL A 72 -14.90 2.22 15.87
C VAL A 72 -15.20 2.32 17.36
N LEU A 73 -14.19 2.39 18.23
CA LEU A 73 -14.39 2.61 19.66
C LEU A 73 -15.01 3.98 19.98
N SER A 74 -14.58 5.03 19.29
CA SER A 74 -15.06 6.39 19.56
C SER A 74 -16.49 6.61 19.07
N VAL A 75 -16.85 6.03 17.94
CA VAL A 75 -18.15 6.23 17.26
C VAL A 75 -19.15 5.13 17.63
N GLY A 76 -18.70 3.90 17.82
CA GLY A 76 -19.50 2.72 18.16
C GLY A 76 -19.71 2.53 19.67
N GLU A 77 -19.83 3.63 20.42
CA GLU A 77 -20.16 3.62 21.86
C GLU A 77 -19.18 2.81 22.74
N GLY A 78 -17.90 2.77 22.38
CA GLY A 78 -16.86 2.04 23.12
C GLY A 78 -16.92 0.53 22.96
N TRP A 79 -17.77 0.02 22.07
CA TRP A 79 -17.90 -1.40 21.82
C TRP A 79 -16.97 -1.81 20.66
N MET A 80 -15.96 -2.62 20.95
CA MET A 80 -15.24 -3.41 19.95
C MET A 80 -14.62 -4.64 20.62
N PRO A 81 -14.77 -5.85 20.07
CA PRO A 81 -14.09 -7.03 20.57
C PRO A 81 -12.56 -6.85 20.51
N GLY A 82 -11.84 -7.32 21.53
CA GLY A 82 -10.38 -7.26 21.54
C GLY A 82 -9.68 -8.33 20.68
N SER A 83 -10.44 -9.22 20.04
CA SER A 83 -9.93 -10.37 19.30
C SER A 83 -10.45 -10.41 17.88
N THR A 84 -9.55 -10.57 16.91
CA THR A 84 -9.85 -10.78 15.49
C THR A 84 -10.56 -12.10 15.21
N SER A 85 -10.60 -13.02 16.18
CA SER A 85 -11.31 -14.29 16.08
C SER A 85 -12.81 -14.18 16.36
N ASP A 86 -13.26 -13.07 16.96
CA ASP A 86 -14.69 -12.82 17.17
C ASP A 86 -15.32 -12.36 15.84
N PRO A 87 -16.38 -13.00 15.33
CA PRO A 87 -17.02 -12.54 14.09
C PRO A 87 -17.55 -11.10 14.20
N ASN A 88 -17.96 -10.68 15.40
CA ASN A 88 -18.43 -9.32 15.63
C ASN A 88 -17.28 -8.29 15.56
N PHE A 89 -16.02 -8.73 15.61
CA PHE A 89 -14.86 -7.86 15.42
C PHE A 89 -14.89 -7.18 14.06
N TRP A 90 -15.22 -7.96 13.02
CA TRP A 90 -15.18 -7.52 11.63
C TRP A 90 -16.45 -6.77 11.24
N TRP A 91 -17.59 -7.14 11.81
CA TRP A 91 -18.86 -6.52 11.53
C TRP A 91 -19.89 -6.83 12.61
N LYS A 92 -20.50 -5.79 13.19
CA LYS A 92 -21.63 -5.94 14.11
C LYS A 92 -22.82 -5.14 13.62
N GLU A 93 -23.98 -5.79 13.52
CA GLU A 93 -25.19 -5.13 13.01
C GLU A 93 -25.58 -3.91 13.84
N SER A 94 -25.48 -3.95 15.16
CA SER A 94 -25.88 -2.81 15.99
C SER A 94 -24.92 -1.61 15.91
N GLY A 95 -23.73 -1.78 15.32
CA GLY A 95 -22.67 -0.77 15.22
C GLY A 95 -22.18 -0.52 13.79
N TRP A 96 -22.94 -0.96 12.78
CA TRP A 96 -22.53 -0.97 11.37
C TRP A 96 -22.05 0.40 10.86
N TYR A 97 -22.65 1.48 11.33
CA TYR A 97 -22.32 2.85 10.92
C TYR A 97 -20.89 3.23 11.32
N ALA A 98 -20.40 2.77 12.48
CA ALA A 98 -19.04 3.04 12.94
C ALA A 98 -18.00 2.36 12.03
N TYR A 99 -18.28 1.13 11.59
CA TYR A 99 -17.46 0.42 10.60
C TYR A 99 -17.43 1.16 9.26
N VAL A 100 -18.59 1.57 8.75
CA VAL A 100 -18.69 2.31 7.48
C VAL A 100 -17.90 3.62 7.53
N ILE A 101 -18.10 4.43 8.59
CA ILE A 101 -17.36 5.69 8.78
C ILE A 101 -15.86 5.42 8.85
N SER A 102 -15.45 4.41 9.62
CA SER A 102 -14.05 4.05 9.79
C SER A 102 -13.38 3.62 8.49
N TYR A 103 -14.04 2.77 7.69
CA TYR A 103 -13.52 2.38 6.37
C TYR A 103 -13.47 3.56 5.40
N PHE A 104 -14.50 4.42 5.39
CA PHE A 104 -14.54 5.60 4.53
C PHE A 104 -13.38 6.55 4.84
N ILE A 105 -13.14 6.87 6.12
CA ILE A 105 -12.04 7.73 6.56
C ILE A 105 -10.69 7.10 6.21
N ASN A 106 -10.51 5.80 6.47
CA ASN A 106 -9.27 5.10 6.17
C ASN A 106 -8.96 5.06 4.67
N ILE A 107 -9.96 4.88 3.81
CA ILE A 107 -9.77 4.93 2.35
C ILE A 107 -9.45 6.37 1.92
N LEU A 108 -10.24 7.35 2.38
CA LEU A 108 -10.14 8.75 1.96
C LEU A 108 -8.78 9.37 2.32
N ILE A 109 -8.25 9.07 3.51
CA ILE A 109 -6.97 9.59 3.99
C ILE A 109 -5.83 8.63 3.64
N GLY A 110 -6.05 7.33 3.77
CA GLY A 110 -5.02 6.32 3.61
C GLY A 110 -4.47 6.23 2.20
N ILE A 111 -5.33 6.29 1.18
CA ILE A 111 -4.89 6.20 -0.23
C ILE A 111 -3.98 7.39 -0.60
N PRO A 112 -4.39 8.67 -0.41
CA PRO A 112 -3.51 9.80 -0.71
C PRO A 112 -2.21 9.77 0.10
N LEU A 113 -2.28 9.43 1.38
CA LEU A 113 -1.10 9.40 2.25
C LEU A 113 -0.10 8.33 1.79
N TYR A 114 -0.59 7.12 1.49
CA TYR A 114 0.28 6.05 0.99
C TYR A 114 0.85 6.37 -0.40
N ALA A 115 0.07 7.01 -1.28
CA ALA A 115 0.58 7.47 -2.57
C ALA A 115 1.75 8.46 -2.41
N LEU A 116 1.71 9.34 -1.41
CA LEU A 116 2.83 10.25 -1.09
C LEU A 116 4.05 9.51 -0.54
N ILE A 117 3.85 8.49 0.31
CA ILE A 117 4.93 7.63 0.81
C ILE A 117 5.61 6.92 -0.37
N ALA A 118 4.84 6.23 -1.22
CA ALA A 118 5.35 5.53 -2.39
C ALA A 118 6.09 6.51 -3.34
N SER A 119 5.50 7.67 -3.62
CA SER A 119 6.14 8.72 -4.44
C SER A 119 7.45 9.20 -3.84
N SER A 120 7.54 9.30 -2.51
CA SER A 120 8.76 9.71 -1.81
C SER A 120 9.85 8.64 -1.88
N ILE A 121 9.49 7.37 -1.82
CA ILE A 121 10.42 6.24 -2.03
C ILE A 121 10.95 6.24 -3.47
N PHE A 122 10.07 6.46 -4.45
CA PHE A 122 10.47 6.47 -5.86
C PHE A 122 11.34 7.67 -6.23
N THR A 123 11.15 8.81 -5.57
CA THR A 123 11.95 10.03 -5.78
C THR A 123 13.13 10.17 -4.81
N TRP A 124 13.24 9.30 -3.79
CA TRP A 124 14.18 9.45 -2.67
C TRP A 124 14.13 10.85 -2.03
N SER A 125 12.93 11.43 -1.96
CA SER A 125 12.74 12.81 -1.52
C SER A 125 11.39 12.98 -0.82
N LEU A 126 11.33 13.89 0.15
CA LEU A 126 10.07 14.32 0.79
C LEU A 126 9.36 15.44 0.01
N GLU A 127 9.84 15.78 -1.18
CA GLU A 127 9.22 16.79 -2.04
C GLU A 127 7.75 16.50 -2.39
N PRO A 128 7.30 15.26 -2.63
CA PRO A 128 5.88 14.97 -2.85
C PRO A 128 4.98 15.46 -1.72
N PHE A 129 5.41 15.28 -0.46
CA PHE A 129 4.69 15.83 0.70
C PHE A 129 4.68 17.35 0.70
N ARG A 130 5.82 17.99 0.42
CA ARG A 130 5.90 19.46 0.37
C ARG A 130 4.97 20.06 -0.68
N VAL A 131 4.96 19.47 -1.87
CA VAL A 131 4.10 19.91 -2.98
C VAL A 131 2.63 19.74 -2.62
N PHE A 132 2.23 18.59 -2.08
CA PHE A 132 0.85 18.36 -1.64
C PHE A 132 0.42 19.38 -0.58
N TRP A 133 1.23 19.61 0.45
CA TRP A 133 0.90 20.56 1.53
C TRP A 133 0.85 22.00 1.02
N LYS A 134 1.70 22.35 0.06
CA LYS A 134 1.65 23.66 -0.60
C LYS A 134 0.30 23.86 -1.30
N TYR A 135 -0.19 22.87 -2.05
CA TYR A 135 -1.50 22.97 -2.71
C TYR A 135 -2.66 22.96 -1.72
N LEU A 136 -2.55 22.22 -0.61
CA LEU A 136 -3.58 22.21 0.43
C LEU A 136 -3.72 23.58 1.12
N ARG A 137 -2.61 24.29 1.35
CA ARG A 137 -2.55 25.57 2.07
C ARG A 137 -2.86 26.80 1.19
N ILE A 138 -2.79 26.68 -0.13
CA ILE A 138 -3.05 27.79 -1.06
C ILE A 138 -4.56 27.99 -1.29
N ARG A 139 -5.41 27.16 -0.69
CA ARG A 139 -6.83 27.45 -0.44
C ARG A 139 -7.02 27.92 1.00
#